data_AF-A0A6B2DRG5-F1
#
_entry.id   AF-A0A6B2DRG5-F1
#
_cell.length_a   1.000
_cell.length_b   1.000
_cell.length_c   1.000
_cell.angle_alpha   90.00
_cell.angle_beta   90.00
_cell.angle_gamma   90.00
#
_symmetry.space_group_name_H-M   'P 1'
#
loop_
_entity.id
_entity.type
_entity.pdbx_description
1 polymer ?
#
loop_
_entity_poly.entity_id
_entity_poly.type
_entity_poly.pdbx_seq_one_letter_code
_entity_poly.pdbx_strand_id
1 'polypeptide(L)'
;GVVLHAAHATTLRVRLTPVGAEAVAVALADAEGRPVATIDSLTFRPATAGQVSGPATVKRDSLFRVDWTPVTPEAAAADPVLVTDGLAALIADEDATPAVVAVPVESGSVLGTSTRALDLVQAWL
;
A
#
# COMPACT_ATOMS: atom_id res chain seq x y z
N GLY A 1 -27.03 29.78 1.93
CA GLY A 1 -27.82 28.71 1.29
C GLY A 1 -26.90 27.76 0.54
N VAL A 2 -27.46 26.73 -0.08
CA VAL A 2 -26.75 25.81 -0.98
C VAL A 2 -27.48 25.80 -2.32
N VAL A 3 -26.75 25.96 -3.41
CA VAL A 3 -27.27 25.86 -4.78
C VAL A 3 -26.44 24.88 -5.57
N LEU A 4 -27.10 23.93 -6.24
CA LEU A 4 -26.49 23.02 -7.19
C LEU A 4 -26.80 23.51 -8.60
N HIS A 5 -25.76 23.69 -9.41
CA HIS A 5 -25.84 24.13 -10.80
C HIS A 5 -25.72 22.96 -11.79
N ALA A 6 -24.92 21.94 -11.46
CA ALA A 6 -24.72 20.75 -12.29
C ALA A 6 -24.36 19.53 -11.43
N ALA A 7 -24.67 18.31 -11.93
CA ALA A 7 -24.47 17.06 -11.17
C ALA A 7 -23.52 16.04 -11.83
N HIS A 8 -22.91 16.37 -12.97
CA HIS A 8 -22.19 15.40 -13.81
C HIS A 8 -20.66 15.51 -13.73
N ALA A 9 -20.13 16.41 -12.91
CA ALA A 9 -18.68 16.61 -12.79
C ALA A 9 -18.04 15.48 -11.97
N THR A 10 -17.09 14.77 -12.56
CA THR A 10 -16.27 13.75 -11.89
C THR A 10 -14.99 14.31 -11.29
N THR A 11 -14.63 15.55 -11.63
CA THR A 11 -13.49 16.29 -11.09
C THR A 11 -13.92 17.71 -10.75
N LEU A 12 -13.49 18.21 -9.59
CA LEU A 12 -13.88 19.52 -9.08
C LEU A 12 -12.67 20.37 -8.69
N ARG A 13 -12.76 21.67 -8.97
CA ARG A 13 -11.94 22.73 -8.41
C ARG A 13 -12.74 23.44 -7.34
N VAL A 14 -12.13 23.67 -6.18
CA VAL A 14 -12.79 24.25 -5.01
C VAL A 14 -12.12 25.58 -4.66
N ARG A 15 -12.93 26.62 -4.49
CA ARG A 15 -12.48 27.87 -3.86
C ARG A 15 -13.18 28.04 -2.52
N LEU A 16 -12.38 28.16 -1.47
CA LEU A 16 -12.84 28.45 -0.12
C LEU A 16 -12.56 29.93 0.18
N THR A 17 -13.54 30.63 0.74
CA THR A 17 -13.40 32.02 1.15
C THR A 17 -13.89 32.17 2.59
N PRO A 18 -13.05 32.61 3.54
CA PRO A 18 -13.49 32.86 4.91
C PRO A 18 -14.64 33.87 4.94
N VAL A 19 -15.71 33.56 5.67
CA VAL A 19 -16.87 34.46 5.88
C VAL A 19 -17.22 34.63 7.37
N GLY A 20 -16.39 34.09 8.26
CA GLY A 20 -16.49 34.22 9.71
C GLY A 20 -15.42 33.39 10.42
N ALA A 21 -15.34 33.48 11.75
CA ALA A 21 -14.32 32.78 12.54
C ALA A 21 -14.40 31.24 12.39
N GLU A 22 -15.62 30.72 12.24
CA GLU A 22 -15.88 29.28 12.06
C GLU A 22 -16.63 28.99 10.75
N ALA A 23 -16.62 29.92 9.78
CA ALA A 23 -17.45 29.79 8.57
C ALA A 23 -16.70 30.10 7.28
N VAL A 24 -16.97 29.32 6.23
CA VAL A 24 -16.42 29.51 4.88
C VAL A 24 -17.52 29.51 3.83
N ALA A 25 -17.42 30.36 2.81
CA ALA A 25 -18.13 30.20 1.56
C ALA A 25 -17.38 29.22 0.65
N VAL A 26 -18.13 28.42 -0.11
CA VAL A 26 -17.57 27.39 -1.01
C VAL A 26 -18.11 27.61 -2.42
N ALA A 27 -17.20 27.76 -3.39
CA ALA A 27 -17.54 27.72 -4.81
C ALA A 27 -16.89 26.49 -5.45
N LEU A 28 -17.72 25.66 -6.11
CA LEU A 28 -17.33 24.44 -6.79
C LEU A 28 -17.46 24.64 -8.29
N ALA A 29 -16.41 24.30 -9.03
CA ALA A 29 -16.40 24.32 -10.49
C ALA A 29 -15.84 23.01 -11.05
N ASP A 30 -16.20 22.65 -12.27
CA ASP A 30 -15.61 21.50 -12.97
C ASP A 30 -14.19 21.80 -13.49
N ALA A 31 -13.59 20.84 -14.21
CA ALA A 31 -12.25 20.99 -14.78
C ALA A 31 -12.16 22.13 -15.81
N GLU A 32 -13.28 22.47 -16.47
CA GLU A 32 -13.40 23.56 -17.44
C GLU A 32 -13.80 24.89 -16.79
N GLY A 33 -14.01 24.93 -15.47
CA GLY A 33 -14.37 26.12 -14.72
C GLY A 33 -15.86 26.45 -14.70
N ARG A 34 -16.75 25.57 -15.18
CA ARG A 34 -18.19 25.78 -15.11
C ARG A 34 -18.69 25.54 -13.69
N PRO A 35 -19.62 26.36 -13.17
CA PRO A 35 -20.11 26.23 -11.81
C PRO A 35 -20.86 24.91 -11.62
N VAL A 36 -20.52 24.20 -10.55
CA VAL A 36 -21.16 22.94 -10.13
C VAL A 36 -22.05 23.18 -8.93
N ALA A 37 -21.57 23.87 -7.90
CA ALA A 37 -22.36 24.24 -6.72
C ALA A 37 -21.79 25.47 -6.01
N THR A 38 -22.63 26.13 -5.23
CA THR A 38 -22.28 27.28 -4.40
C THR A 38 -22.88 27.12 -3.02
N ILE A 39 -22.07 27.39 -2.00
CA ILE A 39 -22.47 27.41 -0.59
C ILE A 39 -22.09 28.78 -0.05
N ASP A 40 -23.08 29.56 0.38
CA ASP A 40 -22.83 30.94 0.83
C ASP A 40 -22.13 30.98 2.19
N SER A 41 -22.42 30.01 3.06
CA SER A 41 -21.81 29.87 4.38
C SER A 41 -21.92 28.44 4.88
N LEU A 42 -20.77 27.84 5.16
CA LEU A 42 -20.58 26.54 5.80
C LEU A 42 -19.90 26.76 7.15
N THR A 43 -20.66 26.60 8.24
CA THR A 43 -20.17 26.78 9.60
C THR A 43 -19.67 25.46 10.18
N PHE A 44 -18.45 25.46 10.70
CA PHE A 44 -17.85 24.36 11.43
C PHE A 44 -18.16 24.49 12.91
N ARG A 45 -18.34 23.36 13.60
CA ARG A 45 -18.51 23.32 15.05
C ARG A 45 -17.51 22.35 15.64
N PRO A 46 -16.90 22.67 16.79
CA PRO A 46 -16.06 21.72 17.50
C PRO A 46 -16.82 20.42 17.79
N ALA A 47 -16.20 19.29 17.49
CA ALA A 47 -16.67 17.97 17.87
C ALA A 47 -15.63 17.33 18.80
N THR A 48 -16.07 16.71 19.89
CA THR A 48 -15.16 15.98 20.79
C THR A 48 -14.68 14.69 20.12
N ALA A 49 -13.46 14.24 20.43
CA ALA A 49 -12.84 13.07 19.78
C ALA A 49 -13.74 11.82 19.83
N GLY A 50 -14.49 11.62 20.91
CA GLY A 50 -15.44 10.50 21.05
C GLY A 50 -16.65 10.57 20.11
N GLN A 51 -17.00 11.74 19.58
CA GLN A 51 -18.14 11.95 18.68
C GLN A 51 -17.82 11.70 17.20
N VAL A 52 -16.53 11.70 16.83
CA VAL A 52 -16.04 11.50 15.44
C VAL A 52 -15.14 10.25 15.34
N SER A 53 -15.08 9.45 16.41
CA SER A 53 -14.29 8.22 16.46
C SER A 53 -14.97 7.10 15.65
N GLY A 54 -14.66 7.06 14.35
CA GLY A 54 -14.67 5.82 13.58
C GLY A 54 -13.32 5.10 13.72
N PRO A 55 -13.21 3.81 13.34
CA PRO A 55 -11.97 3.03 13.41
C PRO A 55 -10.76 3.65 12.67
N ALA A 56 -10.97 4.70 11.88
CA ALA A 56 -9.95 5.44 11.14
C ALA A 56 -9.22 6.54 11.97
N THR A 57 -9.77 6.99 13.10
CA THR A 57 -9.18 8.11 13.89
C THR A 57 -7.86 7.71 14.59
N VAL A 58 -7.62 6.41 14.77
CA VAL A 58 -6.41 5.88 15.42
C VAL A 58 -5.14 5.96 14.54
N LYS A 59 -5.23 6.21 13.24
CA LYS A 59 -4.15 5.79 12.31
C LYS A 59 -3.32 6.88 11.60
N ARG A 60 -3.52 8.17 11.85
CA ARG A 60 -2.73 9.17 11.09
C ARG A 60 -1.31 9.37 11.61
N ASP A 61 -1.10 9.23 12.92
CA ASP A 61 0.21 9.49 13.57
C ASP A 61 0.69 8.35 14.50
N SER A 62 0.18 7.14 14.30
CA SER A 62 0.59 5.97 15.10
C SER A 62 1.85 5.32 14.54
N LEU A 63 2.79 4.96 15.42
CA LEU A 63 3.93 4.13 15.07
C LEU A 63 3.51 2.66 15.04
N PHE A 64 3.75 1.99 13.92
CA PHE A 64 3.50 0.55 13.76
C PHE A 64 4.79 -0.23 13.92
N ARG A 65 4.73 -1.40 14.59
CA ARG A 65 5.83 -2.38 14.63
C ARG A 65 5.49 -3.56 13.73
N VAL A 66 6.53 -4.15 13.13
CA VAL A 66 6.39 -5.46 12.48
C VAL A 66 6.25 -6.51 13.59
N ASP A 67 5.18 -7.31 13.52
CA ASP A 67 4.98 -8.48 14.36
C ASP A 67 4.89 -9.70 13.47
N TRP A 68 5.91 -10.54 13.50
CA TRP A 68 5.95 -11.78 12.72
C TRP A 68 5.19 -12.85 13.48
N THR A 69 4.10 -13.36 12.90
CA THR A 69 3.41 -14.54 13.43
C THR A 69 4.09 -15.80 12.90
N PRO A 70 4.60 -16.69 13.76
CA PRO A 70 5.17 -17.96 13.33
C PRO A 70 4.10 -18.80 12.61
N VAL A 71 4.46 -19.33 11.44
CA VAL A 71 3.65 -20.34 10.75
C VAL A 71 4.28 -21.70 11.00
N THR A 72 3.45 -22.70 11.33
CA THR A 72 3.89 -24.09 11.35
C THR A 72 3.95 -24.57 9.90
N PRO A 73 5.12 -24.99 9.38
CA PRO A 73 5.18 -25.55 8.04
C PRO A 73 4.36 -26.84 8.00
N GLU A 74 3.50 -26.97 6.99
CA GLU A 74 2.82 -28.22 6.70
C GLU A 74 3.88 -29.25 6.26
N ALA A 75 3.94 -30.38 6.94
CA ALA A 75 4.93 -31.42 6.67
C ALA A 75 4.56 -32.15 5.37
N ALA A 76 4.95 -31.57 4.24
CA ALA A 76 5.03 -32.24 2.94
C ALA A 76 5.94 -31.42 2.00
N ALA A 77 7.23 -31.34 2.32
CA ALA A 77 8.23 -30.92 1.34
C ALA A 77 8.89 -32.21 0.82
N ALA A 78 8.87 -32.42 -0.49
CA ALA A 78 9.74 -33.39 -1.13
C ALA A 78 11.19 -33.18 -0.66
N ASP A 79 11.99 -34.25 -0.61
CA ASP A 79 13.40 -34.14 -0.22
C ASP A 79 14.08 -33.09 -1.11
N PRO A 80 14.63 -32.01 -0.52
CA PRO A 80 15.15 -30.91 -1.30
C PRO A 80 16.39 -31.34 -2.07
N VAL A 81 16.50 -30.90 -3.33
CA VAL A 81 17.74 -31.06 -4.10
C VAL A 81 18.73 -30.01 -3.61
N LEU A 82 19.85 -30.46 -3.03
CA LEU A 82 20.91 -29.58 -2.54
C LEU A 82 21.78 -29.12 -3.70
N VAL A 83 21.90 -27.80 -3.88
CA VAL A 83 22.72 -27.19 -4.93
C VAL A 83 23.81 -26.34 -4.30
N THR A 84 25.07 -26.80 -4.41
CA THR A 84 26.24 -26.13 -3.82
C THR A 84 26.90 -25.13 -4.76
N ASP A 85 26.93 -25.42 -6.06
CA ASP A 85 27.72 -24.69 -7.06
C ASP A 85 26.87 -23.84 -8.03
N GLY A 86 25.65 -23.48 -7.60
CA GLY A 86 24.69 -22.72 -8.42
C GLY A 86 23.82 -23.58 -9.32
N LEU A 87 22.82 -22.97 -9.96
CA LEU A 87 21.71 -23.69 -10.62
C LEU A 87 22.02 -24.19 -12.03
N ALA A 88 23.21 -23.92 -12.58
CA ALA A 88 23.51 -24.19 -14.00
C ALA A 88 23.33 -25.66 -14.40
N ALA A 89 23.77 -26.61 -13.55
CA ALA A 89 23.60 -28.03 -13.81
C ALA A 89 22.12 -28.46 -13.76
N LEU A 90 21.32 -27.83 -12.91
CA LEU A 90 19.90 -28.10 -12.76
C LEU A 90 19.09 -27.50 -13.92
N ILE A 91 19.46 -26.31 -14.38
CA ILE A 91 18.82 -25.63 -15.53
C ILE A 91 19.14 -26.36 -16.86
N ALA A 92 20.33 -26.96 -16.98
CA ALA A 92 20.72 -27.70 -18.16
C ALA A 92 20.02 -29.07 -18.31
N ASP A 93 19.39 -29.56 -17.23
CA ASP A 93 18.66 -30.83 -17.21
C ASP A 93 17.16 -30.57 -17.43
N GLU A 94 16.69 -30.75 -18.66
CA GLU A 94 15.30 -30.47 -19.03
C GLU A 94 14.27 -31.39 -18.33
N ASP A 95 14.71 -32.54 -17.82
CA ASP A 95 13.86 -33.50 -17.09
C ASP A 95 13.84 -33.23 -15.57
N ALA A 96 14.70 -32.34 -15.06
CA ALA A 96 14.81 -32.05 -13.64
C ALA A 96 13.86 -30.93 -13.18
N THR A 97 12.71 -31.31 -12.61
CA THR A 97 11.74 -30.37 -12.00
C THR A 97 11.59 -30.58 -10.49
N PRO A 98 12.59 -30.24 -9.67
CA PRO A 98 12.48 -30.41 -8.22
C PRO A 98 11.43 -29.45 -7.64
N ALA A 99 10.58 -29.98 -6.77
CA ALA A 99 9.60 -29.17 -6.04
C ALA A 99 10.26 -28.21 -5.03
N VAL A 100 11.44 -28.58 -4.52
CA VAL A 100 12.22 -27.79 -3.57
C VAL A 100 13.70 -27.87 -3.91
N VAL A 101 14.34 -26.71 -4.05
CA VAL A 101 15.80 -26.57 -4.18
C VAL A 101 16.34 -25.94 -2.91
N ALA A 102 17.27 -26.62 -2.24
CA ALA A 102 17.99 -26.09 -1.10
C ALA A 102 19.36 -25.58 -1.53
N VAL A 103 19.67 -24.34 -1.17
CA VAL A 103 20.99 -23.76 -1.42
C VAL A 103 21.63 -23.48 -0.06
N PRO A 104 22.86 -24.00 0.20
CA PRO A 104 23.55 -23.68 1.43
C PRO A 104 23.82 -22.17 1.50
N VAL A 105 23.43 -21.58 2.62
CA VAL A 105 23.76 -20.19 2.94
C VAL A 105 25.04 -20.20 3.76
N GLU A 106 26.13 -19.69 3.20
CA GLU A 106 27.34 -19.42 3.98
C GLU A 106 27.07 -18.30 4.99
N SER A 107 27.71 -18.39 6.16
CA SER A 107 27.69 -17.35 7.18
C SER A 107 28.20 -16.03 6.56
N GLY A 108 27.32 -15.04 6.40
CA GLY A 108 27.63 -13.80 5.68
C GLY A 108 26.75 -12.63 6.11
N SER A 109 26.94 -11.48 5.47
CA SER A 109 26.06 -10.33 5.68
C SER A 109 24.67 -10.61 5.11
N VAL A 110 23.62 -10.10 5.75
CA VAL A 110 22.24 -10.21 5.27
C VAL A 110 22.12 -9.74 3.81
N LEU A 111 22.77 -8.63 3.45
CA LEU A 111 22.77 -8.12 2.09
C LEU A 111 23.44 -9.08 1.10
N GLY A 112 24.55 -9.70 1.48
CA GLY A 112 25.23 -10.69 0.64
C GLY A 112 24.38 -11.93 0.41
N THR A 113 23.75 -12.45 1.47
CA THR A 113 22.82 -13.58 1.38
C THR A 113 21.60 -13.24 0.50
N SER A 114 20.98 -12.08 0.69
CA SER A 114 19.82 -11.65 -0.09
C SER A 114 20.16 -11.42 -1.57
N THR A 115 21.33 -10.85 -1.87
CA THR A 115 21.78 -10.63 -3.26
C THR A 115 21.99 -11.95 -3.96
N ARG A 116 22.70 -12.90 -3.32
CA ARG A 116 22.90 -14.24 -3.85
C ARG A 116 21.59 -14.99 -4.07
N ALA A 117 20.64 -14.87 -3.14
CA ALA A 117 19.31 -15.48 -3.29
C ALA A 117 18.57 -14.90 -4.51
N LEU A 118 18.64 -13.58 -4.72
CA LEU A 118 18.03 -12.93 -5.88
C LEU A 118 18.70 -13.37 -7.18
N ASP A 119 20.03 -13.44 -7.23
CA ASP A 119 20.78 -13.88 -8.41
C ASP A 119 20.39 -15.31 -8.82
N LEU A 120 20.19 -16.21 -7.85
CA LEU A 120 19.76 -17.59 -8.08
C LEU A 120 18.33 -17.64 -8.65
N VAL A 121 17.38 -16.89 -8.06
CA VAL A 121 16.01 -16.82 -8.59
C VAL A 121 15.99 -16.24 -10.00
N GLN A 122 16.80 -15.21 -10.26
CA GLN A 122 16.90 -14.59 -11.58
C GLN A 122 17.55 -15.50 -12.62
N ALA A 123 18.50 -16.35 -12.22
CA ALA A 123 19.09 -17.35 -13.11
C ALA A 123 18.12 -18.49 -13.46
N TRP A 124 17.12 -18.73 -12.60
CA TRP A 124 16.11 -19.78 -12.80
C TRP A 124 14.97 -19.37 -13.75
N LEU A 125 14.64 -18.07 -13.78
CA LEU A 125 13.58 -17.50 -14.65
C LEU A 125 14.07 -17.27 -16.08
#